data_AF-A0A8S9XBU6-F1
#
_entry.id   AF-A0A8S9XBU6-F1
#
_cell.length_a   1.000
_cell.length_b   1.000
_cell.length_c   1.000
_cell.angle_alpha   90.00
_cell.angle_beta   90.00
_cell.angle_gamma   90.00
#
_symmetry.space_group_name_H-M   'P 1'
#
loop_
_entity.id
_entity.type
_entity.pdbx_description
1 polymer ?
#
loop_
_entity_poly.entity_id
_entity_poly.type
_entity_poly.pdbx_seq_one_letter_code
_entity_poly.pdbx_strand_id
1 'polypeptide(L)'
;MNLRGQYILFQTFINELRLIWDLVFELEALQHSFFGRILKEWDYRQHRERALESGVGTTYSAEDEFKVKTQAFKAFLPTVKAQYNIIHRNYQECLKKFLLDLTSQKDHELRLLSSRIDYNEFYKRIDARLNESMKFSRCSDMFQQL
;
A
#
# COMPACT_ATOMS: atom_id res chain seq x y z
N MET A 1 7.60 -30.99 14.48
CA MET A 1 8.29 -30.18 13.44
C MET A 1 9.72 -30.01 13.93
N ASN A 2 10.76 -30.27 13.11
CA ASN A 2 12.15 -30.14 13.61
C ASN A 2 12.54 -28.66 13.76
N LEU A 3 13.55 -28.37 14.59
CA LEU A 3 14.03 -27.00 14.88
C LEU A 3 14.44 -26.23 13.61
N ARG A 4 14.97 -26.92 12.60
CA ARG A 4 15.37 -26.33 11.31
C ARG A 4 14.18 -25.87 10.49
N GLY A 5 13.08 -26.63 10.51
CA GLY A 5 11.82 -26.27 9.84
C GLY A 5 11.12 -25.09 10.50
N GLN A 6 11.16 -25.00 11.84
CA GLN A 6 10.66 -23.83 12.57
C GLN A 6 11.47 -22.56 12.27
N TYR A 7 12.81 -22.68 12.23
CA TYR A 7 13.69 -21.57 11.89
C TYR A 7 13.46 -21.03 10.47
N ILE A 8 13.33 -21.92 9.48
CA ILE A 8 13.06 -21.54 8.09
C ILE A 8 11.71 -20.83 7.98
N LEU A 9 10.67 -21.36 8.62
CA LEU A 9 9.34 -20.75 8.62
C LEU A 9 9.35 -19.35 9.25
N PHE A 10 9.99 -19.21 10.41
CA PHE A 10 10.13 -17.92 11.08
C PHE A 10 10.85 -16.91 10.18
N GLN A 11 11.94 -17.32 9.52
CA GLN A 11 12.65 -16.44 8.60
C GLN A 11 11.79 -16.01 7.41
N THR A 12 10.98 -16.90 6.86
CA THR A 12 10.03 -16.57 5.80
C THR A 12 9.04 -15.50 6.24
N PHE A 13 8.42 -15.66 7.41
CA PHE A 13 7.47 -14.67 7.92
C PHE A 13 8.10 -13.31 8.20
N ILE A 14 9.30 -13.29 8.79
CA ILE A 14 10.03 -12.03 9.03
C ILE A 14 10.35 -11.35 7.69
N ASN A 15 10.75 -12.10 6.68
CA ASN A 15 11.01 -11.54 5.35
C ASN A 15 9.74 -10.98 4.71
N GLU A 16 8.60 -11.66 4.84
CA GLU A 16 7.32 -11.19 4.30
C GLU A 16 6.83 -9.93 5.02
N LEU A 17 6.92 -9.88 6.35
CA LEU A 17 6.60 -8.67 7.12
C LEU A 17 7.51 -7.50 6.77
N ARG A 18 8.81 -7.76 6.55
CA ARG A 18 9.75 -6.75 6.10
C ARG A 18 9.38 -6.22 4.72
N LEU A 19 9.04 -7.08 3.77
CA LEU A 19 8.60 -6.65 2.43
C LEU A 19 7.31 -5.82 2.50
N ILE A 20 6.34 -6.22 3.33
CA ILE A 20 5.11 -5.45 3.55
C ILE A 20 5.46 -4.08 4.13
N TRP A 21 6.36 -4.02 5.11
CA TRP A 21 6.81 -2.76 5.71
C TRP A 21 7.54 -1.86 4.71
N ASP A 22 8.43 -2.42 3.89
CA ASP A 22 9.16 -1.70 2.85
C ASP A 22 8.16 -1.05 1.85
N LEU A 23 7.09 -1.77 1.47
CA LEU A 23 6.04 -1.23 0.61
C LEU A 23 5.20 -0.12 1.27
N VAL A 24 4.97 -0.20 2.59
CA VAL A 24 4.32 0.88 3.35
C VAL A 24 5.21 2.12 3.36
N PHE A 25 6.52 1.94 3.57
CA PHE A 25 7.49 3.03 3.55
C PHE A 25 7.62 3.67 2.16
N GLU A 26 7.62 2.86 1.09
CA GLU A 26 7.59 3.35 -0.29
C GLU A 26 6.33 4.17 -0.57
N LEU A 27 5.17 3.74 -0.07
CA LEU A 27 3.92 4.49 -0.19
C LEU A 27 4.01 5.84 0.54
N GLU A 28 4.55 5.87 1.74
CA GLU A 28 4.74 7.10 2.52
C GLU A 28 5.68 8.08 1.81
N ALA A 29 6.80 7.59 1.27
CA ALA A 29 7.72 8.40 0.48
C ALA A 29 7.07 8.96 -0.78
N LEU A 30 6.27 8.15 -1.49
CA LEU A 30 5.51 8.60 -2.66
C LEU A 30 4.48 9.68 -2.28
N GLN A 31 3.74 9.47 -1.18
CA GLN A 31 2.78 10.45 -0.67
C GLN A 31 3.46 11.77 -0.33
N HIS A 32 4.58 11.74 0.40
CA HIS A 32 5.32 12.95 0.75
C HIS A 32 5.77 13.70 -0.51
N SER A 33 6.39 13.01 -1.48
CA SER A 33 6.81 13.62 -2.75
C SER A 33 5.64 14.23 -3.53
N PHE A 34 4.52 13.51 -3.60
CA PHE A 34 3.30 13.96 -4.26
C PHE A 34 2.70 15.20 -3.63
N PHE A 35 2.43 15.17 -2.32
CA PHE A 35 1.85 16.31 -1.61
C PHE A 35 2.80 17.51 -1.62
N GLY A 36 4.11 17.30 -1.43
CA GLY A 36 5.10 18.37 -1.51
C GLY A 36 5.09 19.07 -2.87
N ARG A 37 4.90 18.33 -3.96
CA ARG A 37 4.82 18.93 -5.30
C ARG A 37 3.47 19.58 -5.59
N ILE A 38 2.37 19.01 -5.10
CA ILE A 38 1.04 19.63 -5.19
C ILE A 38 1.00 20.97 -4.46
N LEU A 39 1.51 21.02 -3.23
CA LEU A 39 1.49 22.24 -2.42
C LEU A 39 2.30 23.35 -3.09
N LYS A 40 3.47 23.03 -3.66
CA LYS A 40 4.26 23.99 -4.45
C LYS A 40 3.53 24.48 -5.70
N GLU A 41 2.86 23.58 -6.43
CA GLU A 41 2.09 23.96 -7.62
C GLU A 41 0.88 24.84 -7.25
N TRP A 42 0.18 24.49 -6.16
CA TRP A 42 -0.93 25.26 -5.62
C TRP A 42 -0.50 26.67 -5.24
N ASP A 43 0.55 26.79 -4.45
CA ASP A 43 1.09 28.07 -4.00
C ASP A 43 1.54 28.94 -5.18
N TYR A 44 2.24 28.35 -6.16
CA TYR A 44 2.64 29.04 -7.39
C TYR A 44 1.44 29.59 -8.18
N ARG A 45 0.37 28.81 -8.32
CA ARG A 45 -0.86 29.25 -9.01
C ARG A 45 -1.58 30.36 -8.26
N GLN A 46 -1.67 30.25 -6.94
CA GLN A 46 -2.26 31.28 -6.08
C GLN A 46 -1.48 32.60 -6.14
N HIS A 47 -0.15 32.55 -6.08
CA HIS A 47 0.69 33.73 -6.23
C HIS A 47 0.52 34.39 -7.59
N ARG A 48 0.45 33.61 -8.67
CA ARG A 48 0.20 34.14 -10.01
C ARG A 48 -1.19 34.78 -10.13
N GLU A 49 -2.22 34.14 -9.60
CA GLU A 49 -3.60 34.66 -9.62
C GLU A 49 -3.68 36.04 -8.93
N ARG A 50 -3.12 36.16 -7.72
CA ARG A 50 -3.05 37.46 -7.01
C ARG A 50 -2.26 38.52 -7.76
N ALA A 51 -1.16 38.13 -8.43
CA ALA A 51 -0.37 39.07 -9.23
C ALA A 51 -1.19 39.62 -10.41
N LEU A 52 -1.97 38.77 -11.09
CA LEU A 52 -2.86 39.18 -12.17
C LEU A 52 -3.99 40.10 -11.66
N GLU A 53 -4.58 39.78 -10.51
CA GLU A 53 -5.63 40.60 -9.88
C GLU A 53 -5.12 41.97 -9.43
N SER A 54 -3.84 42.09 -9.07
CA SER A 54 -3.21 43.36 -8.67
C SER A 54 -3.00 44.36 -9.82
N GLY A 55 -3.40 44.00 -11.05
CA GLY A 55 -3.25 44.85 -12.23
C GLY A 55 -1.83 44.90 -12.79
N VAL A 56 -0.88 44.18 -12.17
CA VAL A 56 0.44 43.94 -12.75
C VAL A 56 0.25 42.94 -13.88
N GLY A 57 0.24 43.45 -15.12
CA GLY A 57 0.20 42.62 -16.31
C GLY A 57 1.31 41.57 -16.33
N THR A 58 1.08 40.51 -17.09
CA THR A 58 2.03 39.39 -17.25
C THR A 58 2.99 39.67 -18.42
N THR A 59 4.21 39.12 -18.36
CA THR A 59 5.18 39.19 -19.46
C THR A 59 5.12 37.92 -20.31
N TYR A 60 5.48 38.02 -21.59
CA TYR A 60 5.56 36.84 -22.47
C TYR A 60 6.45 35.72 -21.89
N SER A 61 7.58 36.10 -21.28
CA SER A 61 8.48 35.16 -20.61
C SER A 61 7.80 34.45 -19.43
N ALA A 62 7.00 35.16 -18.63
CA ALA A 62 6.29 34.58 -17.49
C ALA A 62 5.18 33.61 -17.94
N GLU A 63 4.48 33.92 -19.04
CA GLU A 63 3.48 33.00 -19.61
C GLU A 63 4.11 31.72 -20.16
N ASP A 64 5.25 31.83 -20.83
CA ASP A 64 5.93 30.64 -21.36
C ASP A 64 6.50 29.77 -20.23
N GLU A 65 7.06 30.37 -19.17
CA GLU A 65 7.47 29.64 -17.97
C GLU A 65 6.28 28.93 -17.31
N PHE A 66 5.14 29.61 -17.20
CA PHE A 66 3.91 29.03 -16.64
C PHE A 66 3.41 27.83 -17.45
N LYS A 67 3.44 27.91 -18.79
CA LYS A 67 3.09 26.79 -19.67
C LYS A 67 4.02 25.61 -19.47
N VAL A 68 5.33 25.84 -19.44
CA VAL A 68 6.34 24.80 -19.23
C VAL A 68 6.14 24.12 -17.86
N LYS A 69 5.97 24.89 -16.79
CA LYS A 69 5.69 24.37 -15.44
C LYS A 69 4.38 23.57 -15.40
N THR A 70 3.32 24.09 -16.01
CA THR A 70 2.03 23.39 -16.09
C THR A 70 2.17 22.06 -16.84
N GLN A 71 2.93 22.02 -17.94
CA GLN A 71 3.17 20.78 -18.68
C GLN A 71 3.98 19.78 -17.86
N ALA A 72 5.02 20.25 -17.16
CA ALA A 72 5.83 19.42 -16.28
C ALA A 72 5.02 18.84 -15.11
N PHE A 73 4.09 19.63 -14.53
CA PHE A 73 3.18 19.15 -13.49
C PHE A 73 2.18 18.12 -14.03
N LYS A 74 1.58 18.38 -15.20
CA LYS A 74 0.69 17.41 -15.87
C LYS A 74 1.39 16.09 -16.20
N ALA A 75 2.66 16.14 -16.60
CA ALA A 75 3.47 14.95 -16.87
C ALA A 75 3.85 14.17 -15.60
N PHE A 76 3.89 14.83 -14.44
CA PHE A 76 4.18 14.21 -13.15
C PHE A 76 3.00 13.41 -12.58
N LEU A 77 1.76 13.85 -12.77
CA LEU A 77 0.58 13.14 -12.25
C LEU A 77 0.50 11.66 -12.71
N PRO A 78 0.67 11.31 -14.00
CA PRO A 78 0.62 9.92 -14.42
C PRO A 78 1.80 9.09 -13.88
N THR A 79 2.97 9.70 -13.63
CA THR A 79 4.12 8.96 -13.06
C THR A 79 3.86 8.58 -11.61
N VAL A 80 3.27 9.48 -10.81
CA VAL A 80 2.83 9.16 -9.44
C VAL A 80 1.74 8.09 -9.46
N LYS A 81 0.76 8.19 -10.37
CA LYS A 81 -0.30 7.19 -10.50
C LYS A 81 0.26 5.80 -10.84
N ALA A 82 1.22 5.73 -11.75
CA ALA A 82 1.93 4.49 -12.06
C ALA A 82 2.72 3.97 -10.84
N GLN A 83 3.44 4.88 -10.16
CA GLN A 83 4.03 4.77 -8.81
C GLN A 83 3.14 3.95 -7.87
N TYR A 84 2.02 4.57 -7.55
CA TYR A 84 1.01 4.09 -6.62
C TYR A 84 0.44 2.74 -7.05
N ASN A 85 0.11 2.56 -8.33
CA ASN A 85 -0.47 1.30 -8.81
C ASN A 85 0.48 0.11 -8.63
N ILE A 86 1.79 0.32 -8.82
CA ILE A 86 2.80 -0.71 -8.59
C ILE A 86 2.86 -1.06 -7.10
N ILE A 87 3.00 -0.06 -6.23
CA ILE A 87 3.07 -0.26 -4.78
C ILE A 87 1.80 -0.95 -4.28
N HIS A 88 0.63 -0.48 -4.72
CA HIS A 88 -0.66 -1.05 -4.37
C HIS A 88 -0.73 -2.52 -4.75
N ARG A 89 -0.45 -2.87 -6.02
CA ARG A 89 -0.49 -4.27 -6.47
C ARG A 89 0.47 -5.14 -5.68
N ASN A 90 1.72 -4.69 -5.50
CA ASN A 90 2.74 -5.46 -4.79
C ASN A 90 2.33 -5.68 -3.33
N TYR A 91 1.77 -4.67 -2.65
CA TYR A 91 1.28 -4.78 -1.28
C TYR A 91 0.16 -5.82 -1.18
N GLN A 92 -0.81 -5.77 -2.11
CA GLN A 92 -1.91 -6.73 -2.15
C GLN A 92 -1.40 -8.17 -2.35
N GLU A 93 -0.43 -8.37 -3.25
CA GLU A 93 0.17 -9.68 -3.52
C GLU A 93 0.95 -10.22 -2.32
N CYS A 94 1.81 -9.39 -1.72
CA CYS A 94 2.59 -9.77 -0.54
C CYS A 94 1.69 -10.09 0.67
N LEU A 95 0.71 -9.24 0.97
CA LEU A 95 -0.20 -9.46 2.10
C LEU A 95 -1.08 -10.69 1.89
N LYS A 96 -1.58 -10.91 0.67
CA LYS A 96 -2.34 -12.13 0.33
C LYS A 96 -1.50 -13.39 0.53
N LYS A 97 -0.25 -13.39 0.07
CA LYS A 97 0.68 -14.52 0.25
C LYS A 97 0.92 -14.80 1.73
N PHE A 98 1.24 -13.76 2.50
CA PHE A 98 1.45 -13.85 3.94
C PHE A 98 0.24 -14.44 4.68
N LEU A 99 -0.98 -14.00 4.33
CA LEU A 99 -2.22 -14.56 4.91
C LEU A 99 -2.44 -16.03 4.55
N LEU A 100 -2.16 -16.44 3.31
CA LEU A 100 -2.21 -17.85 2.90
C LEU A 100 -1.19 -18.69 3.67
N ASP A 101 0.02 -18.19 3.84
CA ASP A 101 1.09 -18.89 4.56
C ASP A 101 0.76 -19.01 6.05
N LEU A 102 0.16 -17.98 6.67
CA LEU A 102 -0.34 -18.03 8.05
C LEU A 102 -1.52 -19.02 8.23
N THR A 103 -2.50 -18.98 7.33
CA THR A 103 -3.66 -19.89 7.42
C THR A 103 -3.26 -21.36 7.25
N SER A 104 -2.19 -21.63 6.51
CA SER A 104 -1.70 -23.00 6.25
C SER A 104 -0.88 -23.58 7.42
N GLN A 105 -0.64 -22.81 8.49
CA GLN A 105 0.10 -23.28 9.66
C GLN A 105 -0.75 -24.20 10.54
N LYS A 106 -0.09 -25.20 11.15
CA LYS A 106 -0.73 -26.08 12.14
C LYS A 106 -1.05 -25.36 13.46
N ASP A 107 -0.25 -24.34 13.78
CA ASP A 107 -0.39 -23.54 14.99
C ASP A 107 -1.71 -22.75 14.97
N HIS A 108 -2.49 -22.85 16.04
CA HIS A 108 -3.78 -22.17 16.15
C HIS A 108 -3.63 -20.65 16.21
N GLU A 109 -2.64 -20.14 16.96
CA GLU A 109 -2.43 -18.71 17.16
C GLU A 109 -2.01 -18.01 15.86
N LEU A 110 -1.20 -18.68 15.04
CA LEU A 110 -0.82 -18.16 13.72
C LEU A 110 -2.03 -18.12 12.76
N ARG A 111 -2.92 -19.11 12.81
CA ARG A 111 -4.17 -19.07 12.05
C ARG A 111 -5.10 -17.96 12.55
N LEU A 112 -5.23 -17.79 13.86
CA LEU A 112 -6.02 -16.71 14.46
C LEU A 112 -5.48 -15.33 14.07
N LEU A 113 -4.15 -15.17 14.00
CA LEU A 113 -3.51 -13.94 13.55
C LEU A 113 -3.95 -13.58 12.12
N SER A 114 -3.99 -14.53 11.19
CA SER A 114 -4.46 -14.26 9.82
C SER A 114 -5.91 -13.75 9.79
N SER A 115 -6.79 -14.31 10.63
CA SER A 115 -8.18 -13.86 10.76
C SER A 115 -8.28 -12.44 11.32
N ARG A 116 -7.41 -12.07 12.27
CA ARG A 116 -7.35 -10.71 12.82
C ARG A 116 -6.82 -9.70 11.80
N ILE A 117 -5.88 -10.10 10.95
CA ILE A 117 -5.32 -9.23 9.91
C ILE A 117 -6.35 -9.02 8.77
N ASP A 118 -7.03 -10.08 8.32
CA ASP A 118 -8.12 -10.00 7.34
C ASP A 118 -9.50 -9.81 8.01
N TYR A 119 -9.57 -8.94 9.03
CA TYR A 119 -10.81 -8.73 9.80
C TYR A 119 -12.00 -8.30 8.93
N ASN A 120 -11.74 -7.49 7.90
CA ASN A 120 -12.77 -7.03 6.97
C ASN A 120 -13.13 -8.06 5.87
N GLU A 121 -12.50 -9.24 5.89
CA GLU A 121 -12.67 -10.32 4.93
C GLU A 121 -12.45 -9.89 3.47
N PHE A 122 -11.59 -8.90 3.28
CA PHE A 122 -11.29 -8.38 1.95
C PHE A 122 -10.58 -9.45 1.13
N TYR A 123 -9.58 -10.13 1.72
CA TYR A 123 -8.81 -11.17 1.02
C TYR A 123 -9.59 -12.48 0.92
N LYS A 124 -10.37 -12.83 1.95
CA LYS A 124 -11.30 -13.98 1.91
C LYS A 124 -12.30 -13.93 0.77
N ARG A 125 -12.81 -12.74 0.42
CA ARG A 125 -13.74 -12.57 -0.71
C ARG A 125 -13.07 -12.74 -2.08
N ILE A 126 -11.75 -12.55 -2.14
CA ILE A 126 -10.95 -12.59 -3.37
C ILE A 126 -10.34 -13.98 -3.60
N ASP A 127 -10.08 -14.76 -2.55
CA ASP A 127 -9.49 -16.11 -2.66
C ASP A 127 -10.18 -17.13 -1.74
N ALA A 128 -10.93 -18.07 -2.33
CA ALA A 128 -11.69 -19.09 -1.61
C ALA A 128 -10.81 -20.03 -0.78
N ARG A 129 -9.51 -20.16 -1.07
CA ARG A 129 -8.58 -21.01 -0.29
C ARG A 129 -8.37 -20.48 1.13
N LEU A 130 -8.48 -19.17 1.32
CA LEU A 130 -8.48 -18.55 2.66
C LEU A 130 -9.72 -18.98 3.46
N ASN A 131 -10.84 -19.27 2.79
CA ASN A 131 -12.10 -19.65 3.41
C ASN A 131 -12.07 -21.10 3.94
N GLU A 132 -11.54 -22.05 3.17
CA GLU A 132 -11.46 -23.46 3.57
C GLU A 132 -10.50 -23.70 4.74
N SER A 133 -9.36 -23.00 4.73
CA SER A 133 -8.33 -23.13 5.77
C SER A 133 -8.74 -22.54 7.12
N MET A 134 -9.53 -21.45 7.13
CA MET A 134 -10.03 -20.82 8.35
C MET A 134 -11.28 -21.49 8.94
N LYS A 135 -12.07 -22.21 8.13
CA LYS A 135 -13.22 -22.99 8.63
C LYS A 135 -12.79 -24.12 9.56
N PHE A 136 -11.60 -24.70 9.34
CA PHE A 136 -11.07 -25.76 10.19
C PHE A 136 -10.75 -25.29 11.62
N SER A 137 -10.38 -24.02 11.82
CA SER A 137 -10.17 -23.46 13.17
C SER A 137 -11.49 -23.33 13.94
N ARG A 138 -12.59 -22.95 13.28
CA ARG A 138 -13.91 -22.89 13.93
C ARG A 138 -14.48 -24.27 14.28
N CYS A 139 -14.12 -25.30 13.50
CA CYS A 139 -14.65 -26.64 13.71
C CYS A 139 -13.83 -27.44 14.73
N SER A 140 -12.50 -27.25 14.82
CA SER A 140 -11.67 -27.95 15.81
C SER A 140 -12.03 -27.60 17.26
N ASP A 141 -12.45 -26.35 17.50
CA ASP A 141 -12.82 -25.88 18.85
C ASP A 141 -14.15 -26.49 19.33
N MET A 142 -14.98 -27.02 18.42
CA MET A 142 -16.24 -27.70 18.75
C MET A 142 -16.02 -29.19 19.11
N PHE A 143 -14.86 -29.77 18.80
CA PHE A 143 -14.58 -31.20 19.01
C PHE A 143 -13.48 -31.48 20.05
N GLN A 144 -13.00 -30.46 20.79
CA GLN A 144 -12.08 -30.64 21.92
C GLN A 144 -12.75 -30.58 23.31
N GLN A 145 -14.09 -30.61 23.38
CA GLN A 145 -14.84 -30.65 24.65
C GLN A 145 -15.76 -31.89 24.81
N LEU A 146 -15.47 -32.97 24.08
CA LEU A 146 -16.07 -34.30 24.32
C LEU A 146 -14.96 -35.34 24.46
#